data_AF-A0A363SGB5-F1
#
_entry.id   AF-A0A363SGB5-F1
#
_cell.length_a   1.000
_cell.length_b   1.000
_cell.length_c   1.000
_cell.angle_alpha   90.00
_cell.angle_beta   90.00
_cell.angle_gamma   90.00
#
_symmetry.space_group_name_H-M   'P 1'
#
loop_
_entity.id
_entity.type
_entity.pdbx_description
1 polymer ?
#
loop_
_entity_poly.entity_id
_entity_poly.type
_entity_poly.pdbx_seq_one_letter_code
_entity_poly.pdbx_strand_id
1 'polypeptide(L)'
;MDMLVQFIEPYWRQAQAWWSSLGPNGPYALWLVAGILGFALWTWVAYLATRRLLGHMKIHGVWFRPGELEPLLDRLEQREKGGTVLTLQDVNLLDKYRPDRKLHLKKIGDSDFVSW
;
A
#
# COMPACT_ATOMS: atom_id res chain seq x y z
N MET A 1 19.26 -42.39 14.33
CA MET A 1 20.02 -41.12 14.16
C MET A 1 21.00 -41.25 13.01
N ASP A 2 21.72 -42.37 12.87
CA ASP A 2 22.68 -42.63 11.79
C ASP A 2 22.11 -42.59 10.37
N MET A 3 20.84 -42.98 10.19
CA MET A 3 20.19 -42.99 8.87
C MET A 3 19.95 -41.57 8.32
N LEU A 4 19.71 -40.58 9.19
CA LEU A 4 19.59 -39.17 8.79
C LEU A 4 20.96 -38.58 8.45
N VAL A 5 22.00 -38.95 9.20
CA VAL A 5 23.38 -38.52 8.96
C VAL A 5 23.85 -39.01 7.59
N GLN A 6 23.67 -40.31 7.29
CA GLN A 6 24.04 -40.89 5.99
C GLN A 6 23.29 -40.26 4.81
N PHE A 7 22.05 -39.80 5.03
CA PHE A 7 21.28 -39.11 3.99
C PHE A 7 21.78 -37.68 3.74
N ILE A 8 22.20 -36.96 4.79
CA ILE A 8 22.62 -35.56 4.71
C ILE A 8 24.09 -35.42 4.28
N GLU A 9 24.93 -36.38 4.65
CA GLU A 9 26.38 -36.38 4.37
C GLU A 9 26.77 -36.14 2.90
N PRO A 10 26.12 -36.75 1.89
CA PRO A 10 26.45 -36.44 0.49
C PRO A 10 26.13 -34.99 0.10
N TYR A 11 25.02 -34.43 0.60
CA TYR A 11 24.66 -33.03 0.34
C TYR A 11 25.59 -32.06 1.04
N TRP A 12 26.00 -32.37 2.26
CA TRP A 12 26.98 -31.58 3.01
C TRP A 12 28.32 -31.54 2.28
N ARG A 13 28.81 -32.70 1.80
CA ARG A 13 30.06 -32.77 1.02
C ARG A 13 29.96 -32.02 -0.31
N GLN A 14 28.83 -32.08 -1.01
CA GLN A 14 28.62 -31.29 -2.22
C GLN A 14 28.60 -29.79 -1.94
N ALA A 15 27.89 -29.35 -0.89
CA ALA A 15 27.84 -27.96 -0.49
C ALA A 15 29.24 -27.44 -0.12
N GLN A 16 30.04 -28.25 0.56
CA GLN A 16 31.40 -27.90 0.95
C GLN A 16 32.36 -27.86 -0.24
N ALA A 17 32.22 -28.76 -1.21
CA ALA A 17 32.97 -28.74 -2.46
C ALA A 17 32.60 -27.55 -3.36
N TRP A 18 31.32 -27.17 -3.37
CA TRP A 18 30.87 -25.95 -4.04
C TRP A 18 31.36 -24.69 -3.32
N TRP A 19 31.37 -24.70 -1.99
CA TRP A 19 31.89 -23.58 -1.20
C TRP A 19 33.38 -23.34 -1.46
N SER A 20 34.18 -24.41 -1.51
CA SER A 20 35.61 -24.32 -1.79
C SER A 20 35.92 -24.01 -3.27
N SER A 21 35.01 -24.26 -4.20
CA SER A 21 35.20 -23.93 -5.63
C SER A 21 35.01 -22.45 -5.96
N LEU A 22 34.33 -21.68 -5.10
CA LEU A 22 34.13 -20.24 -5.26
C LEU A 22 35.43 -19.41 -5.08
N GLY A 23 36.53 -20.05 -4.65
CA GLY A 23 37.82 -19.41 -4.44
C GLY A 23 37.82 -18.41 -3.27
N PRO A 24 38.93 -17.70 -3.03
CA PRO A 24 39.07 -16.79 -1.88
C PRO A 24 38.10 -15.60 -1.91
N ASN A 25 37.58 -15.26 -3.10
CA ASN A 25 36.63 -14.15 -3.29
C ASN A 25 35.16 -14.58 -3.16
N GLY A 26 34.89 -15.89 -3.14
CA GLY A 26 33.55 -16.47 -3.04
C GLY A 26 32.70 -15.94 -1.88
N PRO A 27 33.23 -15.93 -0.64
CA PRO A 27 32.50 -15.42 0.52
C PRO A 27 32.08 -13.96 0.37
N TYR A 28 32.93 -13.12 -0.24
CA TYR A 28 32.64 -11.70 -0.47
C TYR A 28 31.51 -11.51 -1.49
N ALA A 29 31.50 -12.29 -2.56
CA ALA A 29 30.44 -12.26 -3.56
C ALA A 29 29.09 -12.67 -2.95
N LEU A 30 29.07 -13.74 -2.14
CA LEU A 30 27.86 -14.18 -1.45
C LEU A 30 27.36 -13.13 -0.44
N TRP A 31 28.28 -12.48 0.27
CA TRP A 31 27.94 -11.42 1.21
C TRP A 31 27.32 -10.20 0.49
N LEU A 32 27.87 -9.82 -0.67
CA LEU A 32 27.29 -8.77 -1.52
C LEU A 32 25.89 -9.14 -2.02
N VAL A 33 25.70 -10.36 -2.52
CA VAL A 33 24.39 -10.83 -2.98
C VAL A 33 23.38 -10.83 -1.83
N ALA A 34 23.76 -11.33 -0.66
CA ALA A 34 22.91 -11.29 0.53
C ALA A 34 22.57 -9.85 0.94
N GLY A 35 23.54 -8.93 0.88
CA GLY A 35 23.34 -7.51 1.15
C GLY A 35 22.37 -6.85 0.16
N ILE A 36 22.51 -7.13 -1.14
CA ILE A 36 21.62 -6.62 -2.19
C ILE A 36 20.20 -7.15 -1.99
N LEU A 37 20.05 -8.46 -1.74
CA LEU A 37 18.74 -9.07 -1.50
C LEU A 37 18.09 -8.51 -0.23
N GLY A 38 18.86 -8.36 0.84
CA GLY A 38 18.40 -7.74 2.09
C GLY A 38 17.96 -6.29 1.88
N PHE A 39 18.73 -5.52 1.11
CA PHE A 39 18.38 -4.14 0.79
C PHE A 39 17.14 -4.05 -0.10
N ALA A 40 17.02 -4.90 -1.12
CA ALA A 40 15.84 -4.95 -1.98
C ALA A 40 14.57 -5.30 -1.18
N LEU A 41 14.67 -6.30 -0.30
CA LEU A 41 13.57 -6.69 0.59
C LEU A 41 13.22 -5.56 1.57
N TRP A 42 14.23 -4.93 2.17
CA TRP A 42 14.03 -3.79 3.06
C TRP A 42 13.33 -2.63 2.35
N THR A 43 13.77 -2.30 1.14
CA THR A 43 13.19 -1.22 0.33
C THR A 43 11.74 -1.54 -0.05
N TRP A 44 11.44 -2.80 -0.36
CA TRP A 44 10.09 -3.27 -0.62
C TRP A 44 9.18 -3.16 0.62
N VAL A 45 9.68 -3.62 1.78
CA VAL A 45 8.96 -3.52 3.05
C VAL A 45 8.76 -2.06 3.44
N ALA A 46 9.79 -1.22 3.30
CA ALA A 46 9.70 0.21 3.52
C ALA A 46 8.67 0.85 2.59
N TYR A 47 8.67 0.51 1.29
CA TYR A 47 7.66 0.96 0.35
C TYR A 47 6.23 0.54 0.76
N LEU A 48 6.04 -0.71 1.18
CA LEU A 48 4.74 -1.20 1.68
C LEU A 48 4.33 -0.52 2.98
N ALA A 49 5.27 -0.34 3.91
CA ALA A 49 5.06 0.33 5.18
C ALA A 49 4.71 1.79 4.95
N THR A 50 5.46 2.50 4.12
CA THR A 50 5.16 3.87 3.68
C THR A 50 3.82 3.92 2.97
N ARG A 51 3.46 2.96 2.11
CA ARG A 51 2.15 2.94 1.45
C ARG A 51 0.99 2.71 2.43
N ARG A 52 1.17 1.89 3.46
CA ARG A 52 0.18 1.67 4.53
C ARG A 52 0.11 2.85 5.51
N LEU A 53 1.25 3.38 5.92
CA LEU A 53 1.39 4.50 6.86
C LEU A 53 0.99 5.82 6.23
N LEU A 54 1.26 6.01 4.94
CA LEU A 54 0.78 7.15 4.20
C LEU A 54 -0.73 7.19 4.26
N GLY A 55 -1.43 6.04 4.30
CA GLY A 55 -2.84 5.96 4.73
C GLY A 55 -3.75 6.98 4.06
N HIS A 56 -3.31 7.52 2.93
CA HIS A 56 -3.82 8.73 2.38
C HIS A 56 -4.98 8.28 1.53
N MET A 57 -6.16 8.74 1.88
CA MET A 57 -7.32 8.47 1.06
C MET A 57 -7.18 9.37 -0.15
N LYS A 58 -6.92 8.75 -1.30
CA LYS A 58 -6.82 9.45 -2.57
C LYS A 58 -8.23 9.90 -2.96
N ILE A 59 -8.50 11.18 -2.78
CA ILE A 59 -9.75 11.84 -3.17
C ILE A 59 -9.37 12.84 -4.26
N HIS A 60 -9.96 12.73 -5.45
CA HIS A 60 -9.64 13.59 -6.61
C HIS A 60 -8.14 13.68 -6.98
N GLY A 61 -7.38 12.58 -6.83
CA GLY A 61 -5.95 12.59 -7.18
C GLY A 61 -5.03 13.18 -6.10
N VAL A 62 -5.60 13.78 -5.05
CA VAL A 62 -4.87 14.37 -3.93
C VAL A 62 -4.89 13.42 -2.74
N TRP A 63 -3.75 13.31 -2.07
CA TRP A 63 -3.54 12.45 -0.91
C TRP A 63 -3.88 13.23 0.36
N PHE A 64 -4.98 12.88 1.04
CA PHE A 64 -5.41 13.56 2.26
C PHE A 64 -4.90 12.87 3.52
N ARG A 65 -4.43 13.64 4.49
CA ARG A 65 -4.13 13.14 5.85
C ARG A 65 -5.44 12.88 6.62
N PRO A 66 -5.45 11.97 7.61
CA PRO A 66 -6.64 11.72 8.43
C PRO A 66 -7.21 12.99 9.08
N GLY A 67 -6.34 13.90 9.55
CA GLY A 67 -6.75 15.18 10.14
C GLY A 67 -7.21 16.24 9.15
N GLU A 68 -7.00 16.04 7.85
CA GLU A 68 -7.50 16.94 6.79
C GLU A 68 -8.85 16.48 6.25
N LEU A 69 -9.31 15.28 6.63
CA LEU A 69 -10.58 14.72 6.19
C LEU A 69 -11.78 15.38 6.87
N GLU A 70 -11.73 15.59 8.18
CA GLU A 70 -12.79 16.26 8.94
C GLU A 70 -13.14 17.65 8.39
N PRO A 71 -12.18 18.58 8.20
CA PRO A 71 -12.50 19.90 7.65
C PRO A 71 -12.97 19.82 6.19
N LEU A 72 -12.59 18.79 5.43
CA LEU A 72 -13.09 18.57 4.08
C LEU A 72 -14.54 18.09 4.10
N LEU A 73 -14.89 17.13 4.96
CA LEU A 73 -16.25 16.66 5.15
C LEU A 73 -17.18 17.79 5.63
N ASP A 74 -16.74 18.61 6.58
CA ASP A 74 -17.53 19.75 7.07
C ASP A 74 -17.79 20.78 5.97
N ARG A 75 -16.81 21.05 5.09
CA ARG A 75 -17.01 21.93 3.92
C ARG A 75 -17.98 21.33 2.91
N LEU A 76 -17.92 20.03 2.67
CA LEU A 76 -18.86 19.35 1.78
C LEU A 76 -20.28 19.37 2.35
N GLU A 77 -20.44 19.16 3.66
CA GLU A 77 -21.73 19.23 4.35
C GLU A 77 -22.32 20.65 4.34
N GLN A 78 -21.48 21.68 4.53
CA GLN A 78 -21.90 23.08 4.39
C GLN A 78 -22.34 23.41 2.97
N ARG A 79 -21.67 22.87 1.95
CA ARG A 79 -22.07 23.02 0.54
C ARG A 79 -23.40 22.34 0.24
N GLU A 80 -23.64 21.15 0.81
CA GLU A 80 -24.93 20.45 0.72
C GLU A 80 -26.05 21.29 1.34
N LYS A 81 -25.85 21.77 2.57
CA LYS A 81 -26.81 22.63 3.29
C LYS A 81 -27.06 23.96 2.58
N GLY A 82 -26.04 24.49 1.90
CA GLY A 82 -26.13 25.69 1.06
C GLY A 82 -26.77 25.45 -0.32
N GLY A 83 -27.22 24.23 -0.65
CA GLY A 83 -27.87 23.91 -1.92
C GLY A 83 -26.93 23.88 -3.13
N THR A 84 -25.62 23.74 -2.89
CA THR A 84 -24.62 23.61 -3.98
C THR A 84 -24.63 22.18 -4.53
N VAL A 85 -24.55 22.03 -5.85
CA VAL A 85 -24.46 20.71 -6.50
C VAL A 85 -23.14 20.06 -6.11
N LEU A 86 -23.23 18.89 -5.46
CA LEU A 86 -22.09 18.04 -5.12
C LEU A 86 -21.85 17.04 -6.24
N THR A 87 -20.59 16.67 -6.46
CA THR A 87 -20.28 15.58 -7.40
C THR A 87 -20.67 14.23 -6.80
N LEU A 88 -20.92 13.22 -7.64
CA LEU A 88 -21.29 11.87 -7.19
C LEU A 88 -20.23 11.26 -6.25
N GLN A 89 -18.95 11.62 -6.47
CA GLN A 89 -17.84 11.18 -5.62
C GLN A 89 -17.89 11.83 -4.23
N ASP A 90 -18.20 13.12 -4.15
CA ASP A 90 -18.34 13.85 -2.88
C ASP A 90 -19.51 13.31 -2.04
N VAL A 91 -20.62 12.96 -2.71
CA VAL A 91 -21.78 12.34 -2.07
C VAL A 91 -21.42 10.98 -1.49
N ASN A 92 -20.72 10.13 -2.25
CA ASN A 92 -20.25 8.82 -1.79
C ASN A 92 -19.24 8.93 -0.64
N LEU A 93 -18.42 9.98 -0.62
CA LEU A 93 -17.51 10.29 0.48
C LEU A 93 -18.28 10.65 1.75
N LEU A 94 -19.21 11.59 1.66
CA LEU A 94 -20.06 11.96 2.80
C LEU A 94 -20.87 10.76 3.31
N ASP A 95 -21.40 9.90 2.43
CA ASP A 95 -22.18 8.72 2.82
C ASP A 95 -21.33 7.67 3.55
N LYS A 96 -20.09 7.46 3.08
CA LYS A 96 -19.16 6.51 3.68
C LYS A 96 -18.66 6.93 5.06
N TYR A 97 -18.43 8.22 5.28
CA TYR A 97 -17.82 8.73 6.54
C TYR A 97 -18.83 9.36 7.51
N ARG A 98 -20.03 9.74 7.04
CA ARG A 98 -21.12 10.33 7.85
C ARG A 98 -22.47 9.70 7.46
N PRO A 99 -22.69 8.40 7.76
CA PRO A 99 -23.92 7.69 7.39
C PRO A 99 -25.18 8.21 8.11
N ASP A 100 -25.02 8.86 9.27
CA ASP A 100 -26.14 9.43 10.04
C ASP A 100 -26.65 10.76 9.48
N ARG A 101 -26.07 11.27 8.38
CA ARG A 101 -26.52 12.53 7.77
C ARG A 101 -27.92 12.35 7.17
N LYS A 102 -28.86 13.22 7.54
CA LYS A 102 -30.14 13.31 6.82
C LYS A 102 -29.86 13.89 5.45
N LEU A 103 -29.89 13.04 4.43
CA LEU A 103 -29.74 13.42 3.02
C LEU A 103 -30.79 14.48 2.68
N HIS A 104 -30.38 15.75 2.61
CA HIS A 104 -31.16 16.82 2.00
C HIS A 104 -30.92 16.81 0.48
N LEU A 105 -30.89 15.62 -0.12
CA LEU A 105 -30.78 15.48 -1.56
C LEU A 105 -32.11 15.86 -2.18
N LYS A 106 -32.21 17.11 -2.64
CA LYS A 106 -33.19 17.47 -3.65
C LYS A 106 -32.81 16.67 -4.89
N LYS A 107 -33.59 15.64 -5.20
CA LYS A 107 -33.45 14.81 -6.41
C LYS A 107 -33.50 15.77 -7.62
N ILE A 108 -32.34 16.18 -8.13
CA ILE A 108 -32.25 16.88 -9.40
C ILE A 108 -32.46 15.80 -10.44
N GLY A 109 -33.69 15.75 -10.96
CA GLY A 109 -34.04 14.88 -12.05
C GLY A 109 -33.12 15.12 -13.26
N ASP A 110 -32.82 14.02 -13.93
CA ASP A 110 -32.88 13.93 -15.39
C ASP A 110 -32.05 14.97 -16.15
N SER A 111 -30.74 15.03 -15.92
CA SER A 111 -29.85 15.70 -16.88
C SER A 111 -28.56 14.92 -17.09
N ASP A 112 -28.36 14.56 -18.36
CA ASP A 112 -27.24 13.82 -18.88
C ASP A 112 -25.90 14.52 -18.60
N PHE A 113 -24.93 13.68 -18.27
CA PHE A 113 -23.54 14.03 -18.02
C PHE A 113 -22.90 14.61 -19.30
N VAL A 114 -22.35 15.84 -19.21
CA VAL A 114 -21.38 16.33 -20.21
C VAL A 114 -19.98 16.12 -19.63
N SER A 115 -19.23 15.21 -20.25
CA SER A 115 -17.79 15.05 -20.08
C SER A 115 -17.07 16.18 -20.84
N TRP A 116 -16.18 16.89 -20.14
CA TRP A 116 -15.06 17.59 -20.76
C TRP A 116 -13.76 16.94 -20.29
#